data_AF-A0A1S1NBE7-F1
#
_entry.id   AF-A0A1S1NBE7-F1
#
_cell.length_a   1.000
_cell.length_b   1.000
_cell.length_c   1.000
_cell.angle_alpha   90.00
_cell.angle_beta   90.00
_cell.angle_gamma   90.00
#
_symmetry.space_group_name_H-M   'P 1'
#
loop_
_entity.id
_entity.type
_entity.pdbx_description
1 polymer ?
#
loop_
_entity_poly.entity_id
_entity_poly.type
_entity_poly.pdbx_seq_one_letter_code
_entity_poly.pdbx_strand_id
1 'polypeptide(L)'
;MFFKYVLRLLIWPASFGWFGVSLISVFVYLRDLDASFSALISLLGALTGLLSLLVMNVTALRYPNISVYHVLLSQIGCGILGYVMYVGIFSEPLLVLSGFNLLVAACILTFAHLFDMNK
;
A
#
# COMPACT_ATOMS: atom_id res chain seq x y z
N MET A 1 -1.80 10.96 20.37
CA MET A 1 -0.85 11.68 19.49
C MET A 1 0.26 10.80 18.95
N PHE A 2 0.99 10.03 19.79
CA PHE A 2 2.13 9.19 19.37
C PHE A 2 1.83 8.27 18.17
N PHE A 3 0.73 7.51 18.21
CA PHE A 3 0.32 6.62 17.10
C PHE A 3 0.17 7.31 15.75
N LYS A 4 -0.27 8.58 15.74
CA LYS A 4 -0.41 9.37 14.51
C LYS A 4 0.94 9.65 13.84
N TYR A 5 1.98 9.90 14.64
CA TYR A 5 3.33 10.11 14.13
C TYR A 5 3.96 8.81 13.64
N VAL A 6 3.76 7.71 14.36
CA VAL A 6 4.24 6.37 13.94
C VAL A 6 3.62 5.96 12.60
N LEU A 7 2.30 6.13 12.44
CA LEU A 7 1.60 5.88 11.18
C LEU A 7 2.18 6.70 10.02
N ARG A 8 2.39 8.01 10.22
CA ARG A 8 2.97 8.88 9.17
C ARG A 8 4.39 8.46 8.80
N LEU A 9 5.20 8.11 9.79
CA LEU A 9 6.60 7.71 9.56
C LEU A 9 6.71 6.38 8.81
N LEU A 10 5.75 5.46 9.00
CA LEU A 10 5.66 4.21 8.24
C LEU A 10 5.14 4.42 6.81
N ILE A 11 4.11 5.26 6.65
CA ILE A 11 3.39 5.42 5.37
C ILE A 11 4.19 6.27 4.37
N TRP A 12 4.91 7.29 4.83
CA TRP A 12 5.60 8.23 3.95
C TRP A 12 6.73 7.61 3.10
N PRO A 13 7.69 6.84 3.67
CA PRO A 13 8.70 6.15 2.87
C PRO A 13 8.08 5.07 1.97
N ALA A 14 7.00 4.42 2.43
CA ALA A 14 6.28 3.46 1.60
C ALA A 14 5.64 4.14 0.38
N SER A 15 5.04 5.32 0.57
CA SER A 15 4.44 6.12 -0.50
C SER A 15 5.44 6.46 -1.59
N PHE A 16 6.67 6.82 -1.21
CA PHE A 16 7.72 7.18 -2.16
C PHE A 16 8.18 6.00 -3.01
N GLY A 17 8.38 4.83 -2.39
CA GLY A 17 8.77 3.61 -3.10
C GLY A 17 7.72 3.17 -4.12
N TRP A 18 6.46 3.11 -3.70
CA TRP A 18 5.36 2.69 -4.58
C TRP A 18 5.03 3.71 -5.67
N PHE A 19 5.22 5.01 -5.41
CA PHE A 19 5.12 6.03 -6.44
C PHE A 19 6.17 5.82 -7.54
N GLY A 20 7.43 5.55 -7.19
CA GLY A 20 8.47 5.22 -8.17
C GLY A 20 8.13 3.98 -9.00
N VAL A 21 7.63 2.94 -8.35
CA VAL A 21 7.23 1.67 -8.99
C VAL A 21 6.06 1.85 -9.93
N SER A 22 5.11 2.71 -9.58
CA SER A 22 4.01 3.06 -10.48
C SER A 22 4.48 3.77 -11.74
N LEU A 23 5.43 4.70 -11.62
CA LEU A 23 6.01 5.39 -12.78
C LEU A 23 6.77 4.45 -13.69
N ILE A 24 7.57 3.54 -13.10
CA ILE A 24 8.30 2.52 -13.85
C ILE A 24 7.32 1.57 -14.54
N SER A 25 6.27 1.13 -13.85
CA SER A 25 5.25 0.24 -14.41
C SER A 25 4.49 0.88 -15.57
N VAL A 26 4.15 2.16 -15.46
CA VAL A 26 3.55 2.94 -16.57
C VAL A 26 4.53 3.06 -17.73
N PHE A 27 5.80 3.35 -17.47
CA PHE A 27 6.82 3.45 -18.52
C PHE A 27 7.03 2.12 -19.24
N VAL A 28 7.13 1.00 -18.52
CA VAL A 28 7.26 -0.35 -19.08
C VAL A 28 6.03 -0.69 -19.91
N TYR A 29 4.82 -0.43 -19.39
CA TYR A 29 3.59 -0.66 -20.13
C TYR A 29 3.48 0.17 -21.41
N LEU A 30 3.89 1.45 -21.37
CA LEU A 30 3.89 2.33 -22.55
C LEU A 30 4.99 1.97 -23.56
N ARG A 31 6.11 1.41 -23.09
CA ARG A 31 7.21 0.97 -23.95
C ARG A 31 6.91 -0.35 -24.65
N ASP A 32 6.32 -1.30 -23.92
CA ASP A 32 6.01 -2.65 -24.38
C ASP A 32 4.51 -2.79 -24.70
N LEU A 33 3.97 -1.79 -25.42
CA LEU A 33 2.55 -1.62 -25.74
C LEU A 33 1.96 -2.83 -26.51
N ASP A 34 2.80 -3.74 -26.99
CA ASP A 34 2.43 -4.82 -27.90
C ASP A 34 2.34 -6.25 -27.33
N ALA A 35 2.81 -6.64 -26.12
CA ALA A 35 2.88 -8.11 -25.90
C ALA A 35 2.96 -8.77 -24.50
N SER A 36 2.73 -8.13 -23.35
CA SER A 36 2.80 -8.91 -22.09
C SER A 36 1.67 -8.67 -21.10
N PHE A 37 0.86 -9.72 -20.91
CA PHE A 37 -0.12 -9.85 -19.83
C PHE A 37 0.51 -9.56 -18.44
N SER A 38 1.81 -9.88 -18.29
CA SER A 38 2.59 -9.56 -17.10
C SER A 38 2.76 -8.04 -16.87
N ALA A 39 3.00 -7.23 -17.90
CA ALA A 39 3.10 -5.77 -17.77
C ALA A 39 1.75 -5.15 -17.37
N LEU A 40 0.63 -5.69 -17.87
CA LEU A 40 -0.71 -5.26 -17.47
C LEU A 40 -1.01 -5.59 -16.00
N ILE A 41 -0.64 -6.79 -15.53
CA ILE A 41 -0.75 -7.17 -14.11
C ILE A 41 0.14 -6.28 -13.23
N SER A 42 1.36 -6.00 -13.66
CA SER A 42 2.30 -5.10 -12.98
C SER A 42 1.70 -3.70 -12.81
N LEU A 43 1.11 -3.16 -13.88
CA LEU A 43 0.44 -1.86 -13.87
C LEU A 43 -0.74 -1.85 -12.88
N LEU A 44 -1.62 -2.85 -12.94
CA LEU A 44 -2.76 -2.97 -12.01
C LEU A 44 -2.30 -3.13 -10.56
N GLY A 45 -1.25 -3.91 -10.31
CA GLY A 45 -0.63 -4.06 -9.00
C GLY A 45 -0.07 -2.75 -8.46
N ALA A 46 0.64 -1.98 -9.29
CA ALA A 46 1.18 -0.69 -8.88
C ALA A 46 0.09 0.36 -8.63
N LEU A 47 -0.97 0.39 -9.44
CA LEU A 47 -2.12 1.28 -9.26
C LEU A 47 -2.90 0.97 -7.98
N THR A 48 -3.15 -0.32 -7.71
CA THR A 48 -3.83 -0.76 -6.48
C THR A 48 -2.98 -0.47 -5.23
N GLY A 49 -1.66 -0.64 -5.32
CA GLY A 49 -0.72 -0.23 -4.27
C GLY A 49 -0.77 1.27 -3.97
N LEU A 50 -0.76 2.11 -5.01
CA LEU A 50 -0.91 3.56 -4.89
C LEU A 50 -2.25 3.97 -4.24
N LEU A 51 -3.36 3.36 -4.68
CA LEU A 51 -4.68 3.61 -4.10
C LEU A 51 -4.73 3.26 -2.62
N SER A 52 -4.17 2.11 -2.23
CA SER A 52 -4.07 1.70 -0.82
C SER A 52 -3.29 2.71 0.01
N LEU A 53 -2.15 3.17 -0.51
CA LEU A 53 -1.32 4.19 0.13
C LEU A 53 -2.01 5.54 0.27
N LEU A 54 -2.77 5.95 -0.75
CA LEU A 54 -3.59 7.16 -0.68
C LEU A 54 -4.61 7.06 0.46
N VAL A 55 -5.33 5.94 0.52
CA VAL A 55 -6.31 5.67 1.59
C VAL A 55 -5.63 5.67 2.96
N MET A 56 -4.44 5.08 3.07
CA MET A 56 -3.65 5.05 4.31
C MET A 56 -3.15 6.43 4.74
N ASN A 57 -2.71 7.26 3.80
CA ASN A 57 -2.35 8.65 4.09
C ASN A 57 -3.56 9.45 4.60
N VAL A 58 -4.72 9.30 3.96
CA VAL A 58 -5.97 9.94 4.42
C VAL A 58 -6.36 9.45 5.83
N THR A 59 -6.20 8.15 6.11
CA THR A 59 -6.47 7.61 7.45
C THR A 59 -5.50 8.13 8.51
N ALA A 60 -4.22 8.24 8.19
CA ALA A 60 -3.23 8.82 9.09
C ALA A 60 -3.52 10.31 9.41
N LEU A 61 -4.18 11.05 8.50
CA LEU A 61 -4.64 12.41 8.76
C LEU A 61 -5.88 12.44 9.65
N ARG A 62 -6.86 11.56 9.39
CA ARG A 62 -8.15 11.49 10.09
C ARG A 62 -8.12 10.77 11.44
N TYR A 63 -7.06 10.04 11.77
CA TYR A 63 -6.90 9.38 13.06
C TYR A 63 -7.16 10.35 14.24
N PRO A 64 -8.00 9.98 15.24
CA PRO A 64 -8.57 8.64 15.49
C PRO A 64 -9.91 8.34 14.78
N ASN A 65 -10.56 9.31 14.12
CA ASN A 65 -11.87 9.13 13.50
C ASN A 65 -11.76 8.38 12.15
N ILE A 66 -11.59 7.05 12.22
CA ILE A 66 -11.37 6.18 11.08
C ILE A 66 -12.57 5.25 10.91
N SER A 67 -13.05 5.10 9.68
CA SER A 67 -14.09 4.12 9.37
C SER A 67 -13.50 2.76 8.98
N VAL A 68 -14.23 1.70 9.28
CA VAL A 68 -13.91 0.30 8.92
C VAL A 68 -13.53 0.16 7.44
N TYR A 69 -14.19 0.91 6.56
CA TYR A 69 -13.89 0.92 5.11
C TYR A 69 -12.44 1.26 4.79
N HIS A 70 -11.84 2.21 5.50
CA HIS A 70 -10.44 2.59 5.23
C HIS A 70 -9.47 1.48 5.66
N VAL A 71 -9.79 0.75 6.74
CA VAL A 71 -9.00 -0.39 7.20
C VAL A 71 -9.08 -1.52 6.18
N LEU A 72 -10.29 -1.87 5.71
CA LEU A 72 -10.48 -2.91 4.70
C LEU A 72 -9.76 -2.60 3.37
N LEU A 73 -9.90 -1.36 2.87
CA LEU A 73 -9.20 -0.93 1.65
C LEU A 73 -7.68 -1.04 1.79
N SER A 74 -7.13 -0.69 2.96
CA SER A 74 -5.68 -0.82 3.20
C SER A 74 -5.21 -2.28 3.24
N GLN A 75 -6.02 -3.18 3.81
CA GLN A 75 -5.72 -4.62 3.87
C GLN A 75 -5.79 -5.28 2.49
N ILE A 76 -6.80 -4.94 1.68
CA ILE A 76 -6.92 -5.42 0.29
C ILE A 76 -5.70 -4.98 -0.51
N GLY A 77 -5.30 -3.73 -0.35
CA GLY A 77 -4.06 -3.21 -0.93
C GLY A 77 -2.85 -4.04 -0.54
N CYS A 78 -2.59 -4.22 0.76
CA CYS A 78 -1.50 -5.09 1.24
C CYS A 78 -1.53 -6.50 0.63
N GLY A 79 -2.72 -7.11 0.51
CA GLY A 79 -2.88 -8.45 -0.06
C GLY A 79 -2.50 -8.52 -1.53
N ILE A 80 -2.94 -7.55 -2.34
CA ILE A 80 -2.58 -7.47 -3.77
C ILE A 80 -1.07 -7.24 -3.91
N LEU A 81 -0.48 -6.38 -3.09
CA LEU A 81 0.96 -6.13 -3.12
C LEU A 81 1.77 -7.39 -2.76
N GLY A 82 1.34 -8.13 -1.74
CA GLY A 82 1.94 -9.41 -1.37
C GLY A 82 1.86 -10.45 -2.50
N TYR A 83 0.74 -10.51 -3.21
CA TYR A 83 0.60 -11.38 -4.37
C TYR A 83 1.55 -10.99 -5.52
N VAL A 84 1.64 -9.70 -5.86
CA VAL A 84 2.50 -9.24 -6.95
C VAL A 84 3.98 -9.45 -6.64
N MET A 85 4.38 -9.33 -5.37
CA MET A 85 5.72 -9.70 -4.90
C MET A 85 5.96 -11.22 -4.98
N TYR A 86 4.98 -12.03 -4.57
CA TYR A 86 5.09 -13.49 -4.62
C TYR A 86 5.29 -14.01 -6.05
N VAL A 87 4.57 -13.44 -7.03
CA VAL A 87 4.71 -13.79 -8.44
C VAL A 87 6.05 -13.31 -9.03
N GLY A 88 6.85 -12.56 -8.26
CA GLY A 88 8.19 -12.10 -8.67
C GLY A 88 8.16 -10.93 -9.65
N ILE A 89 7.00 -10.29 -9.83
CA ILE A 89 6.83 -9.12 -10.71
C ILE A 89 7.61 -7.92 -10.16
N PHE A 90 7.63 -7.77 -8.83
CA PHE A 90 8.43 -6.78 -8.12
C PHE A 90 9.30 -7.50 -7.09
N SER A 91 10.62 -7.47 -7.29
CA SER A 91 11.60 -8.15 -6.42
C SER A 91 12.58 -7.18 -5.75
N GLU A 92 12.37 -5.87 -5.88
CA GLU A 92 13.27 -4.90 -5.27
C GLU A 92 13.16 -4.90 -3.74
N PRO A 93 14.28 -4.93 -3.00
CA PRO A 93 14.27 -5.03 -1.54
C PRO A 93 13.62 -3.82 -0.87
N LEU A 94 13.71 -2.64 -1.49
CA LEU A 94 13.06 -1.41 -1.02
C LEU A 94 11.52 -1.50 -1.09
N LEU A 95 11.01 -2.22 -2.09
CA LEU A 95 9.60 -2.50 -2.27
C LEU A 95 9.09 -3.46 -1.20
N VAL A 96 9.85 -4.51 -0.90
CA VAL A 96 9.51 -5.45 0.18
C VAL A 96 9.44 -4.71 1.51
N LEU A 97 10.39 -3.81 1.78
CA LEU A 97 10.38 -2.98 2.98
C LEU A 97 9.18 -2.02 3.02
N SER A 98 8.80 -1.43 1.88
CA SER A 98 7.62 -0.55 1.82
C SER A 98 6.32 -1.33 2.03
N GLY A 99 6.19 -2.53 1.46
CA GLY A 99 5.07 -3.43 1.70
C GLY A 99 4.96 -3.88 3.16
N PHE A 100 6.10 -4.18 3.80
CA PHE A 100 6.14 -4.53 5.22
C PHE A 100 5.72 -3.36 6.11
N ASN A 101 6.21 -2.15 5.85
CA ASN A 101 5.75 -0.94 6.56
C ASN A 101 4.24 -0.71 6.40
N LEU A 102 3.71 -0.99 5.20
CA LEU A 102 2.27 -0.92 4.92
C LEU A 102 1.48 -1.90 5.79
N LEU A 103 1.95 -3.15 5.85
CA LEU A 103 1.35 -4.22 6.63
C LEU A 103 1.34 -3.88 8.12
N VAL A 104 2.45 -3.40 8.67
CA VAL A 104 2.56 -2.99 10.08
C VAL A 104 1.58 -1.85 10.38
N ALA A 105 1.49 -0.84 9.50
CA ALA A 105 0.54 0.25 9.66
C ALA A 105 -0.92 -0.23 9.60
N ALA A 106 -1.24 -1.17 8.70
CA ALA A 106 -2.58 -1.78 8.63
C ALA A 106 -2.90 -2.59 9.91
N CYS A 107 -1.94 -3.34 10.46
CA CYS A 107 -2.10 -4.05 11.72
C CYS A 107 -2.40 -3.08 12.88
N ILE A 108 -1.62 -1.99 13.00
CA ILE A 108 -1.85 -0.97 14.04
C ILE A 108 -3.26 -0.38 13.94
N LEU A 109 -3.71 -0.05 12.72
CA LEU A 109 -5.07 0.45 12.49
C LEU A 109 -6.14 -0.58 12.84
N THR A 110 -5.94 -1.85 12.48
CA THR A 110 -6.88 -2.94 12.79
C THR A 110 -7.00 -3.15 14.29
N PHE A 111 -5.88 -3.19 15.02
CA PHE A 111 -5.87 -3.30 16.47
C PHE A 111 -6.53 -2.10 17.14
N ALA A 112 -6.22 -0.88 16.69
CA ALA A 112 -6.85 0.33 17.23
C ALA A 112 -8.37 0.29 17.06
N HIS A 113 -8.86 -0.15 15.89
CA HIS A 113 -10.29 -0.23 15.62
C HIS A 113 -10.99 -1.31 16.45
N LEU A 114 -10.35 -2.48 16.65
CA LEU A 114 -10.87 -3.56 17.50
C LEU A 114 -10.98 -3.15 18.97
N PHE A 115 -9.99 -2.41 19.49
CA PHE A 115 -10.03 -1.92 20.87
C PHE A 115 -11.06 -0.81 21.09
N ASP A 116 -11.34 0.01 20.08
CA ASP A 116 -12.33 1.09 20.18
C ASP A 116 -13.78 0.57 20.08
N MET A 117 -14.03 -0.52 19.34
CA MET A 117 -15.35 -1.17 19.30
C MET A 117 -15.71 -1.93 20.58
N ASN A 118 -14.76 -2.12 21.50
CA ASN A 118 -14.95 -2.85 22.75
C ASN A 118 -15.15 -1.92 23.96
N LYS A 119 -15.37 -0.62 23.71
CA LYS A 119 -15.77 0.41 24.67
C LYS A 119 -17.18 0.88 24.36
#